data_AF-A0A1I1KY29-F1
#
_entry.id   AF-A0A1I1KY29-F1
#
_cell.length_a   1.000
_cell.length_b   1.000
_cell.length_c   1.000
_cell.angle_alpha   90.00
_cell.angle_beta   90.00
_cell.angle_gamma   90.00
#
_symmetry.space_group_name_H-M   'P 1'
#
loop_
_entity.id
_entity.type
_entity.pdbx_description
1 polymer ?
#
loop_
_entity_poly.entity_id
_entity_poly.type
_entity_poly.pdbx_seq_one_letter_code
_entity_poly.pdbx_strand_id
1 'polypeptide(L)'
;MNKFFYKHFGDDVPASIENEYNRLLIQEYNQNVREYRNRVQTLDFYEVAEFFPDPASLPMYELEQEKERLHHKRLEYLPKALQLLKIEYPELYVLVIEYFFAQDKVTLAALAEVHAMSVDKIRYRIGLAKVKLREYYDLHEKMN
;
A
#
# COMPACT_ATOMS: atom_id res chain seq x y z
N MET A 1 -25.01 9.33 -35.24
CA MET A 1 -26.15 9.41 -34.30
C MET A 1 -27.41 9.10 -35.08
N ASN A 2 -28.02 7.94 -34.84
CA ASN A 2 -29.24 7.54 -35.53
C ASN A 2 -30.42 8.38 -35.03
N LYS A 3 -31.40 8.69 -35.88
CA LYS A 3 -32.63 9.37 -35.46
C LYS A 3 -33.56 8.34 -34.81
N PHE A 4 -34.36 8.76 -33.82
CA PHE A 4 -35.41 7.93 -33.25
C PHE A 4 -36.51 7.68 -34.31
N PHE A 5 -37.00 6.44 -34.43
CA PHE A 5 -38.07 6.06 -35.35
C PHE A 5 -39.28 5.59 -34.56
N TYR A 6 -40.46 6.13 -34.91
CA TYR A 6 -41.73 5.69 -34.35
C TYR A 6 -42.13 4.34 -34.95
N LYS A 7 -42.71 3.48 -34.10
CA LYS A 7 -43.27 2.20 -34.52
C LYS A 7 -44.79 2.35 -34.66
N HIS A 8 -45.30 2.01 -35.84
CA HIS A 8 -46.72 1.99 -36.15
C HIS A 8 -47.20 0.55 -36.28
N PHE A 9 -48.26 0.20 -35.55
CA PHE A 9 -48.77 -1.17 -35.48
C PHE A 9 -50.00 -1.41 -36.37
N GLY A 10 -50.62 -0.36 -36.90
CA GLY A 10 -51.80 -0.44 -37.77
C GLY A 10 -53.12 -0.48 -36.98
N ASP A 11 -54.24 -0.62 -37.71
CA ASP A 11 -55.60 -0.44 -37.17
C ASP A 11 -56.03 -1.52 -36.16
N ASP A 12 -55.32 -2.65 -36.10
CA ASP A 12 -55.59 -3.77 -35.18
C ASP A 12 -55.15 -3.47 -33.73
N VAL A 13 -54.35 -2.43 -33.52
CA VAL A 13 -53.84 -2.04 -32.20
C VAL A 13 -54.41 -0.69 -31.79
N PRO A 14 -55.06 -0.60 -30.60
CA PRO A 14 -55.54 0.67 -30.10
C PRO A 14 -54.45 1.75 -30.04
N ALA A 15 -54.77 2.95 -30.49
CA ALA A 15 -53.84 4.08 -30.52
C ALA A 15 -53.24 4.41 -29.15
N SER A 16 -53.96 4.13 -28.05
CA SER A 16 -53.43 4.29 -26.69
C SER A 16 -52.20 3.42 -26.42
N ILE A 17 -52.22 2.18 -26.88
CA ILE A 17 -51.12 1.21 -26.71
C ILE A 17 -49.93 1.60 -27.59
N GLU A 18 -50.19 2.00 -28.85
CA GLU A 18 -49.13 2.46 -29.75
C GLU A 18 -48.43 3.72 -29.22
N ASN A 19 -49.20 4.68 -28.68
CA ASN A 19 -48.66 5.90 -28.08
C ASN A 19 -47.82 5.60 -26.83
N GLU A 20 -48.29 4.71 -25.96
CA GLU A 20 -47.56 4.30 -24.76
C GLU A 20 -46.27 3.55 -25.11
N TYR A 21 -46.33 2.64 -26.08
CA TYR A 21 -45.16 1.92 -26.60
C TYR A 21 -44.10 2.89 -27.15
N ASN A 22 -44.50 3.82 -28.01
CA ASN A 22 -43.58 4.81 -28.58
C ASN A 22 -43.01 5.75 -27.51
N ARG A 23 -43.79 6.11 -26.49
CA ARG A 23 -43.31 6.89 -25.33
C ARG A 23 -42.20 6.16 -24.58
N LEU A 24 -42.38 4.87 -24.29
CA LEU A 24 -41.36 4.06 -23.62
C LEU A 24 -40.11 3.90 -24.49
N LEU A 25 -40.28 3.67 -25.79
CA LEU A 25 -39.17 3.53 -26.72
C LEU A 25 -38.33 4.83 -26.82
N ILE A 26 -38.97 6.00 -26.79
CA ILE A 26 -38.28 7.30 -26.71
C ILE A 26 -37.47 7.41 -25.41
N GLN A 27 -38.06 6.98 -24.29
CA GLN A 27 -37.40 7.02 -22.99
C GLN A 27 -36.14 6.15 -22.98
N GLU A 28 -36.21 4.92 -23.49
CA GLU A 28 -35.07 4.02 -23.63
C GLU A 28 -33.99 4.59 -24.58
N TYR A 29 -34.41 5.13 -25.73
CA TYR A 29 -33.48 5.76 -26.66
C TYR A 29 -32.75 6.95 -26.01
N ASN A 30 -33.47 7.82 -25.29
CA ASN A 30 -32.88 8.95 -24.60
C ASN A 30 -31.95 8.51 -23.46
N GLN A 31 -32.29 7.43 -22.76
CA GLN A 31 -31.43 6.84 -21.73
C GLN A 31 -30.13 6.33 -22.35
N ASN A 32 -30.19 5.60 -23.47
CA ASN A 32 -29.01 5.13 -24.20
C ASN A 32 -28.14 6.27 -24.72
N VAL A 33 -28.73 7.37 -25.20
CA VAL A 33 -27.97 8.56 -25.63
C VAL A 33 -27.27 9.22 -24.44
N ARG A 34 -27.94 9.34 -23.29
CA ARG A 34 -27.35 9.88 -22.05
C ARG A 34 -26.21 8.99 -21.57
N GLU A 35 -26.43 7.67 -21.54
CA GLU A 35 -25.40 6.70 -21.17
C GLU A 35 -24.22 6.74 -22.13
N TYR A 36 -24.43 6.75 -23.44
CA TYR A 36 -23.33 6.87 -24.41
C TYR A 36 -22.53 8.16 -24.23
N ARG A 37 -23.22 9.28 -24.00
CA ARG A 37 -22.58 10.57 -23.72
C ARG A 37 -21.77 10.56 -22.42
N ASN A 38 -22.27 9.85 -21.40
CA ASN A 38 -21.66 9.77 -20.08
C ASN A 38 -20.61 8.64 -19.96
N ARG A 39 -20.66 7.60 -20.80
CA ARG A 39 -19.69 6.50 -20.87
C ARG A 39 -18.31 6.95 -21.33
N VAL A 40 -18.19 8.13 -21.93
CA VAL A 40 -16.88 8.77 -22.20
C VAL A 40 -16.19 9.24 -20.90
N GLN A 41 -16.91 9.31 -19.78
CA GLN A 41 -16.36 9.73 -18.48
C GLN A 41 -16.15 8.59 -17.48
N THR A 42 -16.49 7.34 -17.80
CA THR A 42 -16.27 6.20 -16.89
C THR A 42 -15.21 5.30 -17.49
N LEU A 43 -14.00 5.38 -16.93
CA LEU A 43 -12.92 4.41 -17.18
C LEU A 43 -13.46 2.99 -17.00
N ASP A 44 -13.11 2.09 -17.93
CA ASP A 44 -13.49 0.69 -17.81
C ASP A 44 -12.87 0.09 -16.55
N PHE A 45 -13.59 -0.79 -15.87
CA PHE A 45 -13.08 -1.43 -14.65
C PHE A 45 -11.76 -2.15 -14.92
N TYR A 46 -11.64 -2.81 -16.08
CA TYR A 46 -10.41 -3.50 -16.48
C TYR A 46 -9.27 -2.53 -16.78
N GLU A 47 -9.55 -1.37 -17.38
CA GLU A 47 -8.56 -0.31 -17.57
C GLU A 47 -8.08 0.25 -16.22
N VAL A 48 -8.98 0.50 -15.27
CA VAL A 48 -8.59 0.97 -13.92
C VAL A 48 -7.76 -0.08 -13.18
N ALA A 49 -8.13 -1.36 -13.29
CA ALA A 49 -7.44 -2.45 -12.62
C ALA A 49 -6.02 -2.71 -13.17
N GLU A 50 -5.77 -2.42 -14.45
CA GLU A 50 -4.43 -2.54 -15.05
C GLU A 50 -3.45 -1.49 -14.49
N PHE A 51 -3.93 -0.27 -14.23
CA PHE A 51 -3.12 0.80 -13.63
C PHE A 51 -3.07 0.73 -12.10
N PHE A 52 -4.11 0.20 -11.46
CA PHE A 52 -4.24 0.09 -10.00
C PHE A 52 -4.71 -1.32 -9.62
N PRO A 53 -3.82 -2.33 -9.66
CA PRO A 53 -4.18 -3.68 -9.27
C PRO A 53 -4.63 -3.71 -7.81
N ASP A 54 -5.70 -4.47 -7.53
CA ASP A 54 -6.18 -4.66 -6.17
C ASP A 54 -5.05 -5.32 -5.35
N PRO A 55 -4.56 -4.71 -4.26
CA PRO A 55 -3.52 -5.32 -3.43
C PRO A 55 -3.91 -6.70 -2.87
N ALA A 56 -5.20 -7.04 -2.83
CA ALA A 56 -5.69 -8.37 -2.46
C ALA A 56 -5.66 -9.42 -3.60
N SER A 57 -5.40 -8.99 -4.85
CA SER A 57 -5.27 -9.87 -6.02
C SER A 57 -3.85 -10.40 -6.25
N LEU A 58 -2.85 -9.84 -5.56
CA LEU A 58 -1.49 -10.36 -5.56
C LEU A 58 -1.47 -11.73 -4.87
N PRO A 59 -0.91 -12.78 -5.49
CA PRO A 59 -0.65 -14.04 -4.81
C PRO A 59 0.15 -13.80 -3.53
N MET A 60 -0.27 -14.39 -2.41
CA MET A 60 0.43 -14.28 -1.12
C MET A 60 1.95 -14.53 -1.21
N TYR A 61 2.35 -15.37 -2.15
CA TYR A 61 3.74 -15.67 -2.48
C TYR A 61 4.54 -14.44 -2.96
N GLU A 62 3.96 -13.58 -3.79
CA GLU A 62 4.66 -12.38 -4.32
C GLU A 62 4.88 -11.34 -3.22
N LEU A 63 3.90 -11.17 -2.33
CA LEU A 63 4.02 -10.31 -1.14
C LEU A 63 5.09 -10.81 -0.16
N GLU A 64 5.21 -12.13 0.00
CA GLU A 64 6.27 -12.74 0.82
C GLU A 64 7.65 -12.53 0.19
N GLN A 65 7.79 -12.77 -1.11
CA GLN A 65 9.03 -12.51 -1.84
C GLN A 65 9.48 -11.05 -1.74
N GLU A 66 8.54 -10.10 -1.85
CA GLU A 66 8.89 -8.69 -1.77
C GLU A 66 9.37 -8.31 -0.36
N LYS A 67 8.74 -8.85 0.68
CA LYS A 67 9.18 -8.68 2.07
C LYS A 67 10.57 -9.28 2.30
N GLU A 68 10.83 -10.46 1.76
CA GLU A 68 12.16 -11.10 1.83
C GLU A 68 13.21 -10.25 1.10
N ARG A 69 12.90 -9.74 -0.10
CA ARG A 69 13.79 -8.86 -0.86
C ARG A 69 14.13 -7.59 -0.07
N LEU A 70 13.11 -6.95 0.54
CA LEU A 70 13.31 -5.78 1.40
C LEU A 70 14.15 -6.13 2.63
N HIS A 71 13.90 -7.28 3.25
CA HIS A 71 14.69 -7.76 4.38
C HIS A 71 16.17 -7.95 4.01
N HIS A 72 16.46 -8.59 2.88
CA HIS A 72 17.83 -8.75 2.38
C HIS A 72 18.53 -7.42 2.14
N LYS A 73 17.87 -6.46 1.47
CA LYS A 73 18.41 -5.11 1.28
C LYS A 73 18.73 -4.41 2.61
N ARG A 74 17.87 -4.56 3.61
CA ARG A 74 18.11 -4.00 4.96
C ARG A 74 19.33 -4.63 5.62
N LEU A 75 19.51 -5.94 5.47
CA LEU A 75 20.70 -6.64 5.98
C LEU A 75 21.99 -6.16 5.29
N GLU A 76 21.95 -5.94 3.98
CA GLU A 76 23.09 -5.37 3.25
C GLU A 76 23.45 -3.95 3.72
N TYR A 77 22.45 -3.15 4.10
CA TYR A 77 22.65 -1.79 4.59
C TYR A 77 23.04 -1.71 6.07
N LEU A 78 22.72 -2.72 6.88
CA LEU A 78 22.95 -2.74 8.34
C LEU A 78 24.39 -2.34 8.74
N PRO A 79 25.48 -2.79 8.08
CA PRO A 79 26.83 -2.36 8.43
C PRO A 79 27.03 -0.85 8.31
N LYS A 80 26.45 -0.22 7.29
CA LYS A 80 26.52 1.23 7.08
C LYS A 80 25.67 1.98 8.12
N ALA A 81 24.48 1.47 8.43
CA ALA A 81 23.65 2.03 9.51
C ALA A 81 24.34 1.96 10.88
N LEU A 82 25.05 0.87 11.19
CA LEU A 82 25.83 0.73 12.41
C LEU A 82 27.02 1.70 12.46
N GLN A 83 27.68 1.95 11.32
CA GLN A 83 28.72 2.97 11.25
C GLN A 83 28.18 4.37 11.52
N LEU A 84 27.03 4.73 10.95
CA LEU A 84 26.37 6.01 11.24
C LEU A 84 26.01 6.13 12.72
N LEU A 85 25.42 5.07 13.30
CA LEU A 85 25.11 5.02 14.72
C LEU A 85 26.37 5.20 15.59
N LYS A 86 27.50 4.62 15.20
CA LYS A 86 28.78 4.78 15.91
C LYS A 86 29.28 6.23 15.90
N ILE A 87 29.09 6.94 14.80
CA ILE A 87 29.55 8.33 14.63
C ILE A 87 28.63 9.29 15.41
N GLU A 88 27.33 9.15 15.25
CA GLU A 88 26.35 10.08 15.82
C GLU A 88 26.01 9.78 17.29
N TYR A 89 25.96 8.50 17.66
CA TYR A 89 25.53 8.03 18.97
C TYR A 89 26.42 6.89 19.51
N PRO A 90 27.70 7.16 19.82
CA PRO A 90 28.66 6.14 20.20
C PRO A 90 28.23 5.34 21.45
N GLU A 91 27.59 5.97 22.43
CA GLU A 91 27.06 5.28 23.62
C GLU A 91 25.99 4.24 23.27
N LEU A 92 25.12 4.55 22.30
CA LEU A 92 24.08 3.63 21.85
C LEU A 92 24.67 2.48 21.05
N TYR A 93 25.67 2.79 20.20
CA TYR A 93 26.39 1.79 19.44
C TYR A 93 27.05 0.74 20.35
N VAL A 94 27.74 1.16 21.41
CA VAL A 94 28.39 0.22 22.36
C VAL A 94 27.37 -0.74 22.96
N LEU A 95 26.24 -0.21 23.45
CA LEU A 95 25.18 -1.06 24.03
C LEU A 95 24.56 -2.02 23.01
N VAL A 96 24.42 -1.61 21.75
CA VAL A 96 23.92 -2.49 20.68
C VAL A 96 24.91 -3.62 20.40
N ILE A 97 26.21 -3.32 20.30
CA ILE A 97 27.23 -4.34 20.07
C ILE A 97 27.30 -5.33 21.23
N GLU A 98 27.34 -4.84 22.47
CA GLU A 98 27.42 -5.70 23.64
C GLU A 98 26.15 -6.52 23.89
N TYR A 99 24.97 -6.00 23.53
CA TYR A 99 23.72 -6.73 23.75
C TYR A 99 23.40 -7.74 22.63
N PHE A 100 23.63 -7.38 21.37
CA PHE A 100 23.23 -8.19 20.21
C PHE A 100 24.36 -8.99 19.56
N PHE A 101 25.61 -8.54 19.70
CA PHE A 101 26.77 -9.14 19.04
C PHE A 101 27.77 -9.77 20.03
N ALA A 102 27.40 -9.89 21.31
CA ALA A 102 28.18 -10.67 22.26
C ALA A 102 28.16 -12.16 21.92
N GLN A 103 29.25 -12.85 22.26
CA GLN A 103 29.37 -14.31 22.08
C GLN A 103 28.39 -15.06 22.99
N ASP A 104 28.21 -14.55 24.21
CA ASP A 104 27.29 -15.10 25.19
C ASP A 104 26.00 -14.27 25.29
N LYS A 105 24.94 -14.91 25.79
CA LYS A 105 23.66 -14.24 26.02
C LYS A 105 23.79 -13.22 27.15
N VAL A 106 23.89 -11.94 26.80
CA VAL A 106 23.94 -10.83 27.75
C VAL A 106 22.53 -10.43 28.19
N THR A 107 22.32 -10.30 29.50
CA THR A 107 21.06 -9.79 30.06
C THR A 107 21.11 -8.28 30.25
N LEU A 108 19.94 -7.63 30.27
CA LEU A 108 19.87 -6.19 30.55
C LEU A 108 20.39 -5.83 31.94
N ALA A 109 20.28 -6.75 32.91
CA ALA A 109 20.83 -6.57 34.25
C ALA A 109 22.36 -6.56 34.24
N ALA A 110 22.98 -7.49 33.52
CA ALA A 110 24.44 -7.51 33.36
C ALA A 110 24.96 -6.22 32.71
N LEU A 111 24.28 -5.71 31.67
CA LEU A 111 24.63 -4.41 31.07
C LEU A 111 24.43 -3.24 32.04
N ALA A 112 23.36 -3.27 32.84
CA ALA A 112 23.11 -2.24 33.85
C ALA A 112 24.23 -2.19 34.89
N GLU A 113 24.74 -3.34 35.34
CA GLU A 113 25.88 -3.44 36.25
C GLU A 113 27.18 -2.93 35.61
N VAL A 114 27.52 -3.40 34.41
CA VAL A 114 28.76 -3.01 33.70
C VAL A 114 28.81 -1.52 33.44
N HIS A 115 27.68 -0.91 33.08
CA HIS A 115 27.61 0.52 32.74
C HIS A 115 27.18 1.41 33.92
N ALA A 116 27.03 0.86 35.12
CA ALA A 116 26.55 1.58 36.31
C ALA A 116 25.25 2.40 36.05
N MET A 117 24.30 1.80 35.35
CA MET A 117 23.02 2.41 34.98
C MET A 117 21.85 1.58 35.48
N SER A 118 20.66 2.18 35.59
CA SER A 118 19.45 1.39 35.85
C SER A 118 19.06 0.55 34.64
N VAL A 119 18.44 -0.60 34.89
CA VAL A 119 17.93 -1.49 33.83
C VAL A 119 16.96 -0.77 32.90
N ASP A 120 16.12 0.13 33.43
CA ASP A 120 15.19 0.91 32.61
C ASP A 120 15.91 1.89 31.68
N LYS A 121 17.01 2.49 32.14
CA LYS A 121 17.83 3.38 31.32
C LYS A 121 18.53 2.61 30.20
N ILE A 122 19.04 1.41 30.48
CA ILE A 122 19.60 0.51 29.45
C ILE A 122 18.52 0.13 28.44
N ARG A 123 17.35 -0.31 28.91
CA ARG A 123 16.22 -0.68 28.05
C ARG A 123 15.80 0.47 27.15
N TYR A 124 15.69 1.69 27.71
CA TYR A 124 15.40 2.90 26.96
C TYR A 124 16.46 3.19 25.89
N ARG A 125 17.75 3.13 26.23
CA ARG A 125 18.86 3.37 25.30
C ARG A 125 18.88 2.35 24.16
N ILE A 126 18.68 1.07 24.44
CA ILE A 126 18.56 0.03 23.40
C ILE A 126 17.33 0.28 22.51
N GLY A 127 16.21 0.69 23.10
CA GLY A 127 15.03 1.10 22.34
C GLY A 127 15.32 2.28 21.41
N LEU A 128 16.00 3.31 21.92
CA LEU A 128 16.41 4.48 21.14
C LEU A 128 17.35 4.09 20.00
N ALA A 129 18.32 3.21 20.24
CA ALA A 129 19.22 2.72 19.21
C ALA A 129 18.48 1.99 18.08
N LYS A 130 17.46 1.18 18.41
CA LYS A 130 16.60 0.53 17.41
C LYS A 130 15.80 1.54 16.58
N VAL A 131 15.30 2.60 17.20
CA VAL A 131 14.59 3.68 16.50
C VAL A 131 15.54 4.39 15.54
N LYS A 132 16.77 4.71 15.96
CA LYS A 132 17.78 5.33 15.09
C LYS A 132 18.19 4.45 13.91
N LEU A 133 18.42 3.16 14.14
CA LEU A 133 18.70 2.23 13.05
C LEU A 133 17.52 2.15 12.05
N ARG A 134 16.28 2.21 12.54
CA ARG A 134 15.09 2.28 11.68
C ARG A 134 15.06 3.57 10.86
N GLU A 135 15.31 4.72 11.47
CA GLU A 135 15.37 6.01 10.77
C GLU A 135 16.39 5.97 9.61
N TYR A 136 17.55 5.35 9.81
CA TYR A 136 18.55 5.20 8.73
C TYR A 136 18.06 4.30 7.59
N TYR A 137 17.32 3.22 7.89
CA TYR A 137 16.71 2.39 6.85
C TYR A 137 15.63 3.15 6.09
N ASP A 138 14.73 3.84 6.80
CA ASP A 138 13.63 4.58 6.17
C ASP A 138 14.17 5.71 5.27
N LEU A 139 15.27 6.36 5.67
CA LEU A 139 15.99 7.32 4.84
C LEU A 139 16.60 6.66 3.60
N HIS A 140 17.24 5.51 3.76
CA HIS A 140 17.85 4.77 2.64
C HIS A 140 16.81 4.22 1.65
N GLU A 141 15.66 3.76 2.14
CA GLU A 141 14.54 3.28 1.31
C GLU A 141 13.85 4.41 0.55
N LYS A 142 13.85 5.65 1.08
CA LYS A 142 13.32 6.82 0.37
C LYS A 142 14.28 7.40 -0.67
N MET A 143 15.58 7.17 -0.52
CA MET A 143 16.60 7.69 -1.43
C MET A 143 16.89 6.78 -2.64
N ASN A 144 16.46 5.51 -2.58
CA ASN A 144 16.59 4.53 -3.67
C ASN A 144 15.23 4.20 -4.28
#